data_AF-A0A212DG46-F1
#
_entry.id   AF-A0A212DG46-F1
#
_cell.length_a   1.000
_cell.length_b   1.000
_cell.length_c   1.000
_cell.angle_alpha   90.00
_cell.angle_beta   90.00
_cell.angle_gamma   90.00
#
_symmetry.space_group_name_H-M   'P 1'
#
loop_
_entity.id
_entity.type
_entity.pdbx_description
1 polymer ?
#
loop_
_entity_poly.entity_id
_entity_poly.type
_entity_poly.pdbx_seq_one_letter_code
_entity_poly.pdbx_strand_id
1 'polypeptide(L)' 'MVNTQPCIFFTINCIKYPVPARAYIFKDSRGHCYITFKENTASASTETWTLGDVFLRQYFSVHD' A
#
# COMPACT_ATOMS: atom_id res chain seq x y z
N MET A 1 16.51 -7.27 15.63
CA MET A 1 16.74 -6.38 14.47
C MET A 1 15.42 -6.28 13.72
N VAL A 2 14.64 -5.22 13.97
CA VAL A 2 13.29 -5.03 13.40
C VAL A 2 13.23 -3.56 13.05
N ASN A 3 13.28 -3.22 11.75
CA ASN A 3 12.91 -1.91 11.13
C ASN A 3 13.44 -1.75 9.67
N THR A 4 13.85 -2.81 8.96
CA THR A 4 14.50 -2.72 7.63
C THR A 4 13.55 -2.82 6.43
N GLN A 5 12.23 -2.81 6.62
CA GLN A 5 11.29 -2.94 5.49
C GLN A 5 11.30 -1.67 4.62
N PRO A 6 11.35 -1.79 3.27
CA PRO A 6 11.49 -0.62 2.40
C PRO A 6 10.28 0.31 2.44
N CYS A 7 10.53 1.59 2.16
CA CYS A 7 9.46 2.53 1.81
C CYS A 7 9.04 2.28 0.36
N ILE A 8 7.74 2.16 0.11
CA ILE A 8 7.19 1.98 -1.24
C ILE A 8 6.79 3.35 -1.77
N PHE A 9 7.09 3.65 -3.03
CA PHE A 9 6.72 4.93 -3.65
C PHE A 9 5.71 4.69 -4.76
N PHE A 10 4.51 5.25 -4.60
CA PHE A 10 3.57 5.37 -5.70
C PHE A 10 3.84 6.69 -6.41
N THR A 11 4.12 6.66 -7.70
CA THR A 11 4.28 7.87 -8.51
C THR A 11 3.01 8.08 -9.30
N ILE A 12 2.22 9.10 -8.95
CA ILE A 12 0.94 9.42 -9.59
C ILE A 12 1.08 10.81 -10.17
N ASN A 13 0.90 10.93 -11.50
CA ASN A 13 1.08 12.18 -12.23
C ASN A 13 2.38 12.92 -11.84
N CYS A 14 3.50 12.20 -11.85
CA CYS A 14 4.84 12.68 -11.47
C CYS A 14 5.05 13.09 -10.00
N ILE A 15 4.04 12.99 -9.14
CA ILE A 15 4.15 13.25 -7.71
C ILE A 15 4.44 11.93 -6.98
N LYS A 16 5.42 11.95 -6.06
CA LYS A 16 5.79 10.79 -5.25
C LYS A 16 4.97 10.75 -3.96
N TYR A 17 4.26 9.65 -3.77
CA TYR A 17 3.49 9.33 -2.56
C TYR A 17 4.22 8.21 -1.79
N PRO A 18 5.09 8.55 -0.81
CA PRO A 18 5.76 7.55 0.01
C PRO A 18 4.76 6.82 0.92
N VAL A 19 4.84 5.49 0.94
CA VAL A 19 4.06 4.62 1.83
C VAL A 19 5.07 3.86 2.70
N PRO A 20 5.29 4.31 3.95
CA PRO A 20 6.27 3.68 4.83
C PRO A 20 5.82 2.28 5.25
N ALA A 21 6.78 1.44 5.64
CA ALA A 21 6.57 0.08 6.14
C ALA A 21 5.39 -0.06 7.10
N ARG A 22 5.31 0.84 8.09
CA ARG A 22 4.25 0.87 9.10
C ARG A 22 2.84 1.02 8.55
N ALA A 23 2.68 1.53 7.33
CA ALA A 23 1.38 1.75 6.71
C ALA A 23 0.85 0.50 6.00
N TYR A 24 1.73 -0.33 5.41
CA TYR A 24 1.35 -1.54 4.68
C TYR A 24 1.59 -2.85 5.44
N ILE A 25 2.21 -2.78 6.62
CA ILE A 25 2.32 -3.92 7.53
C ILE A 25 1.11 -3.93 8.46
N PHE A 26 0.32 -4.99 8.37
CA PHE A 26 -0.76 -5.28 9.29
C PHE A 26 -0.28 -6.24 10.38
N LYS A 27 -0.53 -5.90 11.65
CA LYS A 27 -0.25 -6.78 12.79
C LYS A 27 -1.56 -7.31 13.36
N ASP A 28 -1.72 -8.64 13.39
CA ASP A 28 -2.90 -9.27 13.98
C ASP A 28 -2.87 -9.21 15.52
N SER A 29 -3.98 -9.57 16.16
CA SER A 29 -4.09 -9.60 17.63
C SER A 29 -3.17 -10.63 18.30
N ARG A 30 -2.68 -11.63 17.54
CA ARG A 30 -1.75 -12.66 18.00
C ARG A 30 -0.30 -12.23 17.85
N GLY A 31 -0.04 -11.09 17.21
CA GLY A 31 1.27 -10.50 17.02
C GLY A 31 1.96 -10.86 15.70
N HIS A 32 1.31 -11.57 14.78
CA HIS A 32 1.85 -11.85 13.46
C HIS A 32 1.78 -10.62 12.55
N CYS A 33 2.77 -10.47 11.70
CA CYS A 33 2.86 -9.39 10.73
C CYS A 33 2.61 -9.90 9.31
N TYR A 34 1.78 -9.17 8.57
CA TYR A 34 1.45 -9.46 7.18
C TYR A 34 1.59 -8.19 6.34
N ILE A 35 1.97 -8.35 5.08
CA ILE A 35 1.85 -7.25 4.10
C ILE A 35 0.43 -7.22 3.55
N THR A 36 -0.09 -6.04 3.29
CA THR A 36 -1.45 -5.84 2.78
C THR A 36 -1.56 -5.92 1.25
N PHE A 37 -0.42 -6.01 0.54
CA PHE A 37 -0.38 -6.17 -0.91
C PHE A 37 -0.93 -7.53 -1.32
N LYS A 38 -1.81 -7.53 -2.33
CA LYS A 38 -2.42 -8.74 -2.88
C LYS A 38 -2.36 -8.69 -4.40
N GLU A 39 -2.19 -9.86 -5.00
CA GLU A 39 -2.27 -10.03 -6.44
C GLU A 39 -3.68 -9.69 -6.93
N ASN A 40 -3.75 -8.95 -8.04
CA ASN A 40 -5.01 -8.60 -8.68
C ASN A 40 -5.37 -9.64 -9.76
N THR A 41 -6.02 -10.72 -9.35
CA THR A 41 -6.36 -11.86 -10.23
C THR A 41 -7.45 -11.58 -11.25
N ALA A 42 -8.15 -10.45 -11.13
CA ALA A 42 -9.22 -10.05 -12.05
C ALA A 42 -8.67 -9.39 -13.34
N SER A 43 -7.39 -9.04 -13.37
CA SER A 43 -6.80 -8.24 -14.45
C SER A 43 -6.14 -9.15 -15.48
N ALA A 44 -6.92 -9.60 -16.48
CA ALA A 44 -6.42 -10.52 -17.50
C ALA A 44 -5.58 -9.84 -18.61
N SER A 45 -5.49 -8.49 -18.67
CA SER A 45 -4.88 -7.80 -19.82
C SER A 45 -4.13 -6.49 -19.53
N THR A 46 -4.25 -5.90 -18.34
CA THR A 46 -3.60 -4.61 -18.00
C THR A 46 -3.15 -4.59 -16.55
N GLU A 47 -1.91 -4.14 -16.31
CA GLU A 47 -1.36 -3.98 -14.97
C GLU A 47 -2.13 -2.87 -14.24
N THR A 48 -3.08 -3.27 -13.40
CA THR A 48 -3.99 -2.38 -12.70
C THR A 48 -3.77 -2.45 -11.19
N TRP A 49 -3.57 -1.28 -10.56
CA TRP A 49 -3.35 -1.15 -9.14
C TRP A 49 -4.58 -0.57 -8.43
N THR A 50 -5.08 -1.25 -7.41
CA THR A 50 -6.14 -0.73 -6.54
C THR A 50 -5.52 -0.10 -5.30
N LEU A 51 -5.60 1.23 -5.20
CA LEU A 51 -5.09 1.99 -4.04
C LEU A 51 -6.15 2.05 -2.94
N GLY A 52 -6.16 1.02 -2.08
CA GLY A 52 -7.15 0.87 -1.02
C GLY A 52 -6.86 1.63 0.28
N ASP A 53 -7.37 1.10 1.38
CA ASP A 53 -7.33 1.72 2.71
C ASP A 53 -5.91 2.07 3.19
N VAL A 54 -4.92 1.26 2.84
CA VAL A 54 -3.50 1.51 3.13
C VAL A 54 -3.03 2.86 2.57
N PHE A 55 -3.48 3.21 1.36
CA PHE A 55 -3.15 4.48 0.73
C PHE A 55 -4.04 5.61 1.26
N LEU A 56 -5.34 5.38 1.37
CA LEU A 56 -6.33 6.38 1.78
C LEU A 56 -6.21 6.80 3.26
N ARG A 57 -5.65 5.94 4.13
CA ARG A 57 -5.31 6.33 5.51
C ARG A 57 -4.13 7.30 5.58
N GLN A 58 -3.29 7.32 4.55
CA GLN A 58 -2.09 8.15 4.50
C GLN A 58 -2.32 9.47 3.73
N TYR A 59 -3.25 9.47 2.77
CA TYR A 59 -3.53 10.59 1.89
C TYR A 59 -5.03 10.82 1.74
N PHE A 60 -5.47 12.06 1.95
CA PHE A 60 -6.85 12.46 1.71
C PHE A 60 -7.16 12.42 0.20
N SER A 61 -8.34 11.91 -0.15
CA SER A 61 -8.81 11.78 -1.53
C SER A 61 -10.08 12.59 -1.73
N VAL A 62 -10.13 13.39 -2.80
CA VAL A 62 -11.31 14.16 -3.22
C VAL A 62 -11.80 13.57 -4.53
N HIS A 63 -13.11 13.37 -4.62
CA HIS A 63 -13.80 12.94 -5.83
C HIS A 63 -14.70 14.08 -6.28
N ASP A 64 -14.49 14.57 -7.50
CA ASP A 64 -15.31 15.56 -8.20
C ASP A 64 -16.30 14.85 -9.13
#